data_AF-A0A937U2P2-F1
#
_entry.id   AF-A0A937U2P2-F1
#
_cell.length_a   1.000
_cell.length_b   1.000
_cell.length_c   1.000
_cell.angle_alpha   90.00
_cell.angle_beta   90.00
_cell.angle_gamma   90.00
#
_symmetry.space_group_name_H-M   'P 1'
#
loop_
_entity.id
_entity.type
_entity.pdbx_description
1 polymer ?
#
loop_
_entity_poly.entity_id
_entity_poly.type
_entity_poly.pdbx_seq_one_letter_code
_entity_poly.pdbx_strand_id
1 'polypeptide(L)'
;MTKASRTSSRKKAPTRKRKRKDNDASTILGYQGQYIIVDTGSHFIYIGKLEDVSDYFLTLRDADVHDRRESPSMNEKYILDSKKYGVRCNRKMVHIRLQEVISISLLDDVIEY
;
A
#
# COMPACT_ATOMS: atom_id res chain seq x y z
N MET A 1 -54.66 -39.15 -6.61
CA MET A 1 -53.18 -39.19 -6.48
C MET A 1 -52.59 -38.32 -7.61
N THR A 2 -52.24 -37.04 -7.36
CA THR A 2 -50.87 -36.49 -7.17
C THR A 2 -50.04 -36.44 -8.49
N LYS A 3 -49.42 -35.34 -8.96
CA LYS A 3 -49.01 -34.03 -8.42
C LYS A 3 -48.95 -32.96 -9.53
N ALA A 4 -49.22 -31.72 -9.15
CA ALA A 4 -48.97 -30.50 -9.93
C ALA A 4 -47.47 -30.20 -10.08
N SER A 5 -47.04 -29.77 -11.27
CA SER A 5 -45.69 -29.28 -11.56
C SER A 5 -45.52 -27.84 -11.06
N ARG A 6 -44.77 -27.66 -9.97
CA ARG A 6 -44.35 -26.34 -9.47
C ARG A 6 -43.09 -25.90 -10.22
N THR A 7 -43.22 -24.94 -11.13
CA THR A 7 -42.10 -24.20 -11.70
C THR A 7 -41.55 -23.22 -10.65
N SER A 8 -40.35 -23.51 -10.15
CA SER A 8 -39.64 -22.73 -9.15
C SER A 8 -39.08 -21.44 -9.75
N SER A 9 -39.68 -20.29 -9.42
CA SER A 9 -39.13 -18.97 -9.70
C SER A 9 -37.88 -18.72 -8.85
N ARG A 10 -36.70 -18.89 -9.44
CA ARG A 10 -35.43 -18.55 -8.79
C ARG A 10 -35.30 -17.02 -8.68
N LYS A 11 -35.71 -16.45 -7.54
CA LYS A 11 -35.46 -15.04 -7.21
C LYS A 11 -33.93 -14.84 -7.12
N LYS A 12 -33.35 -14.04 -8.03
CA LYS A 12 -31.96 -13.57 -7.93
C LYS A 12 -31.82 -12.77 -6.64
N ALA A 13 -30.93 -13.20 -5.75
CA ALA A 13 -30.57 -12.47 -4.55
C ALA A 13 -29.97 -11.10 -4.94
N PRO A 14 -30.24 -10.02 -4.19
CA PRO A 14 -29.69 -8.72 -4.52
C PRO A 14 -28.18 -8.76 -4.30
N THR A 15 -27.42 -8.45 -5.35
CA THR A 15 -25.97 -8.22 -5.28
C THR A 15 -25.71 -7.06 -4.33
N ARG A 16 -25.31 -7.39 -3.10
CA ARG A 16 -24.94 -6.42 -2.07
C ARG A 16 -23.69 -5.69 -2.53
N LYS A 17 -23.87 -4.50 -3.15
CA LYS A 17 -22.77 -3.56 -3.40
C LYS A 17 -22.09 -3.31 -2.06
N ARG A 18 -20.90 -3.89 -1.84
CA ARG A 18 -20.05 -3.54 -0.71
C ARG A 18 -19.76 -2.05 -0.84
N LYS A 19 -20.39 -1.22 0.00
CA LYS A 19 -19.88 0.12 0.29
C LYS A 19 -18.45 -0.10 0.79
N ARG A 20 -17.45 0.20 -0.06
CA ARG A 20 -16.05 0.35 0.38
C ARG A 20 -16.11 1.48 1.40
N LYS A 21 -16.10 1.07 2.67
CA LYS A 21 -16.28 1.95 3.82
C LYS A 21 -14.93 2.62 4.04
N ASP A 22 -14.94 3.93 4.29
CA ASP A 22 -13.84 4.89 4.32
C ASP A 22 -12.71 4.61 5.36
N ASN A 23 -12.47 3.35 5.72
CA ASN A 23 -11.56 2.94 6.80
C ASN A 23 -10.10 2.77 6.38
N ASP A 24 -9.81 2.40 5.12
CA ASP A 24 -8.45 2.06 4.70
C ASP A 24 -7.57 3.31 4.57
N ALA A 25 -8.09 4.36 3.92
CA ALA A 25 -7.41 5.66 3.83
C ALA A 25 -7.25 6.32 5.21
N SER A 26 -8.27 6.20 6.08
CA SER A 26 -8.21 6.68 7.47
C SER A 26 -7.11 6.00 8.29
N THR A 27 -6.77 4.75 7.95
CA THR A 27 -5.70 3.99 8.62
C THR A 27 -4.32 4.43 8.11
N ILE A 28 -4.15 4.67 6.81
CA ILE A 28 -2.89 5.14 6.22
C ILE A 28 -2.60 6.60 6.59
N LEU A 29 -3.61 7.46 6.65
CA LEU A 29 -3.48 8.85 7.11
C LEU A 29 -2.93 8.94 8.55
N GLY A 30 -3.08 7.89 9.36
CA GLY A 30 -2.45 7.80 10.67
C GLY A 30 -0.91 7.87 10.64
N TYR A 31 -0.29 7.64 9.48
CA TYR A 31 1.16 7.73 9.28
C TYR A 31 1.63 9.09 8.76
N GLN A 32 0.75 10.10 8.67
CA GLN A 32 1.12 11.39 8.10
C GLN A 32 2.29 12.04 8.85
N GLY A 33 3.28 12.51 8.09
CA GLY A 33 4.54 13.05 8.60
C GLY A 33 5.59 12.00 8.97
N GLN A 34 5.22 10.72 9.06
CA GLN A 34 6.13 9.63 9.41
C GLN A 34 6.80 9.06 8.17
N TYR A 35 8.01 8.52 8.34
CA TYR A 35 8.65 7.72 7.30
C TYR A 35 7.92 6.39 7.14
N ILE A 36 7.49 6.13 5.91
CA ILE A 36 6.85 4.87 5.53
C ILE A 36 7.65 4.18 4.45
N ILE A 37 7.52 2.86 4.41
CA ILE A 37 7.98 1.99 3.33
C ILE A 37 6.77 1.70 2.45
N VAL A 38 6.93 1.81 1.14
CA VAL A 38 5.90 1.51 0.15
C VAL A 38 6.44 0.46 -0.81
N ASP A 39 5.89 -0.74 -0.70
CA ASP A 39 6.13 -1.81 -1.65
C ASP A 39 5.23 -1.63 -2.85
N THR A 40 5.78 -1.79 -4.05
CA THR A 40 5.00 -1.71 -5.28
C THR A 40 5.01 -3.03 -6.05
N GLY A 41 4.05 -3.19 -6.97
CA GLY A 41 4.04 -4.29 -7.94
C GLY A 41 5.17 -4.22 -8.98
N SER A 42 5.97 -3.16 -8.95
CA SER A 42 7.14 -2.98 -9.80
C SER A 42 8.43 -3.42 -9.09
N HIS A 43 9.57 -3.11 -9.70
CA HIS A 43 10.89 -3.33 -9.08
C HIS A 43 11.26 -2.21 -8.10
N PHE A 44 10.41 -1.20 -7.91
CA PHE A 44 10.69 -0.07 -7.04
C PHE A 44 10.14 -0.26 -5.63
N ILE A 45 10.96 0.10 -4.64
CA ILE A 45 10.58 0.34 -3.25
C ILE A 45 10.76 1.84 -2.99
N TYR A 46 9.84 2.42 -2.23
CA TYR A 46 9.91 3.81 -1.85
C TYR A 46 9.99 3.91 -0.34
N ILE A 47 10.86 4.77 0.16
CA ILE A 47 10.94 5.11 1.58
C ILE A 47 10.89 6.64 1.67
N GLY A 48 9.96 7.19 2.45
CA GLY A 48 9.81 8.65 2.55
C GLY A 48 8.76 9.07 3.56
N LYS A 49 8.71 10.36 3.88
CA LYS A 49 7.70 10.90 4.80
C LYS A 49 6.36 10.98 4.09
N LEU A 50 5.33 10.36 4.64
CA LEU A 50 3.98 10.47 4.11
C LEU A 50 3.50 11.93 4.21
N GLU A 51 3.24 12.56 3.08
CA GLU A 51 2.70 13.93 3.04
C GLU A 51 1.19 13.92 2.86
N ASP A 52 0.69 13.12 1.91
CA ASP A 52 -0.72 13.10 1.54
C ASP A 52 -1.15 11.75 0.95
N VAL A 53 -2.45 11.45 1.07
CA VAL A 53 -3.14 10.34 0.42
C VAL A 53 -4.35 10.90 -0.31
N SER A 54 -4.32 10.87 -1.63
CA SER A 54 -5.42 11.32 -2.50
C SER A 54 -6.16 10.15 -3.12
N ASP A 55 -7.11 10.42 -4.01
CA ASP A 55 -7.87 9.38 -4.73
C ASP A 55 -7.00 8.47 -5.61
N TYR A 56 -5.87 8.99 -6.12
CA TYR A 56 -5.05 8.28 -7.10
C TYR A 56 -3.59 8.13 -6.69
N PHE A 57 -3.10 9.01 -5.80
CA PHE A 57 -1.69 9.10 -5.47
C PHE A 57 -1.45 9.07 -3.97
N LEU A 58 -0.37 8.38 -3.60
CA LEU A 58 0.34 8.50 -2.34
C LEU A 58 1.52 9.45 -2.54
N THR A 59 1.59 10.52 -1.75
CA THR A 59 2.63 11.53 -1.88
C THR A 59 3.63 11.40 -0.74
N LEU A 60 4.91 11.22 -1.08
CA LEU A 60 6.01 11.19 -0.10
C LEU A 60 6.95 12.39 -0.31
N ARG A 61 7.42 12.97 0.79
CA ARG A 61 8.54 13.92 0.83
C ARG A 61 9.81 13.25 1.34
N ASP A 62 10.96 13.87 1.05
CA ASP A 62 12.28 13.39 1.48
C ASP A 62 12.43 11.90 1.13
N ALA A 63 12.15 11.58 -0.13
CA ALA A 63 11.94 10.23 -0.58
C ALA A 63 13.22 9.62 -1.15
N ASP A 64 13.43 8.37 -0.82
CA ASP A 64 14.37 7.48 -1.46
C ASP A 64 13.58 6.51 -2.35
N VAL A 65 13.88 6.55 -3.64
CA VAL A 65 13.34 5.62 -4.64
C VAL A 65 14.42 4.63 -4.98
N HIS A 66 14.19 3.37 -4.63
CA HIS A 66 15.16 2.30 -4.80
C HIS A 66 14.66 1.31 -5.84
N ASP A 67 15.43 1.12 -6.92
CA ASP A 67 15.22 0.00 -7.85
C ASP A 67 15.93 -1.24 -7.29
N ARG A 68 15.16 -2.28 -6.97
CA ARG A 68 15.65 -3.55 -6.43
C ARG A 68 16.64 -4.27 -7.34
N ARG A 69 16.76 -3.86 -8.60
CA ARG A 69 17.70 -4.43 -9.57
C ARG A 69 19.08 -3.76 -9.53
N GLU A 70 19.19 -2.57 -8.95
CA GLU A 70 20.43 -1.80 -8.92
C GLU A 70 21.38 -2.22 -7.79
N SER A 71 20.91 -3.02 -6.84
CA SER A 71 21.69 -3.45 -5.67
C SER A 71 21.67 -4.96 -5.51
N PRO A 72 22.82 -5.61 -5.23
CA PRO A 72 22.86 -7.02 -4.87
C PRO A 72 22.38 -7.29 -3.43
N SER A 73 22.13 -6.23 -2.63
CA SER A 73 21.58 -6.39 -1.28
C SER A 73 20.16 -6.94 -1.34
N MET A 74 19.85 -7.90 -0.47
CA MET A 74 18.46 -8.28 -0.24
C MET A 74 17.65 -7.06 0.21
N ASN A 75 16.40 -6.93 -0.27
CA ASN A 75 15.49 -5.84 0.09
C ASN A 75 15.45 -5.58 1.61
N GLU A 76 15.42 -6.64 2.41
CA GLU A 76 15.39 -6.56 3.87
C GLU A 76 16.60 -5.82 4.43
N LYS A 77 17.80 -6.14 3.93
CA LYS A 77 19.03 -5.45 4.32
C LYS A 77 18.97 -3.97 3.96
N TYR A 78 18.44 -3.63 2.79
CA TYR A 78 18.30 -2.24 2.37
C TYR A 78 17.39 -1.44 3.32
N ILE A 79 16.25 -2.02 3.69
CA ILE A 79 15.29 -1.41 4.61
C ILE A 79 15.90 -1.28 6.02
N LEU A 80 16.58 -2.33 6.51
CA LEU A 80 17.28 -2.30 7.80
C LEU A 80 18.37 -1.22 7.83
N ASP A 81 19.17 -1.11 6.77
CA ASP A 81 20.19 -0.06 6.65
C ASP A 81 19.53 1.34 6.63
N SER A 82 18.39 1.50 5.96
CA SER A 82 17.63 2.76 5.94
C SER A 82 17.07 3.13 7.32
N LYS A 83 16.58 2.16 8.10
CA LYS A 83 16.16 2.39 9.49
C LYS A 83 17.36 2.77 10.37
N LYS A 84 18.46 2.04 10.24
CA LYS A 84 19.65 2.19 11.10
C LYS A 84 20.46 3.47 10.82
N TYR A 85 20.65 3.81 9.55
CA TYR A 85 21.52 4.91 9.13
C TYR A 85 20.75 6.13 8.62
N GLY A 86 19.41 6.04 8.58
CA GLY A 86 18.53 7.06 8.02
C GLY A 86 18.30 6.87 6.51
N VAL A 87 17.19 7.46 6.05
CA VAL A 87 16.75 7.40 4.66
C VAL A 87 17.67 8.23 3.78
N ARG A 88 18.20 7.63 2.70
CA ARG A 88 19.07 8.29 1.72
C ARG A 88 18.24 9.01 0.66
N CYS A 89 17.60 10.10 1.05
CA CYS A 89 16.68 10.86 0.20
C CYS A 89 17.33 11.22 -1.14
N ASN A 90 16.77 10.71 -2.24
CA ASN A 90 17.25 10.94 -3.59
C ASN A 90 16.20 11.65 -4.49
N ARG A 91 15.03 11.97 -3.93
CA ARG A 91 14.01 12.88 -4.46
C ARG A 91 13.41 13.71 -3.34
N LYS A 92 13.11 14.98 -3.62
CA LYS A 92 12.42 15.86 -2.66
C LYS A 92 10.96 15.46 -2.45
N MET A 93 10.31 14.99 -3.51
CA MET A 93 8.89 14.63 -3.53
C MET A 93 8.64 13.58 -4.60
N VAL A 94 7.76 12.63 -4.33
CA VAL A 94 7.31 11.59 -5.28
C VAL A 94 5.81 11.36 -5.15
N HIS A 95 5.17 11.08 -6.28
CA HIS A 95 3.77 10.70 -6.36
C HIS A 95 3.68 9.26 -6.85
N ILE A 96 3.21 8.36 -5.99
CA ILE A 96 3.12 6.93 -6.27
C ILE A 96 1.66 6.63 -6.59
N ARG A 97 1.39 5.99 -7.72
CA ARG A 97 0.02 5.59 -8.06
C ARG A 97 -0.48 4.55 -7.05
N LEU A 98 -1.61 4.80 -6.41
CA LEU A 98 -2.18 3.89 -5.41
C LEU A 98 -2.46 2.48 -5.97
N GLN A 99 -2.81 2.37 -7.25
CA GLN A 99 -3.01 1.08 -7.92
C GLN A 99 -1.75 0.20 -8.00
N GLU A 100 -0.56 0.79 -7.89
CA GLU A 100 0.72 0.07 -7.92
C GLU A 100 1.21 -0.32 -6.53
N VAL A 101 0.59 0.20 -5.47
CA VAL A 101 0.98 -0.06 -4.08
C VAL A 101 0.48 -1.44 -3.66
N ILE A 102 1.38 -2.29 -3.18
CA ILE A 102 1.08 -3.62 -2.62
C ILE A 102 0.91 -3.53 -1.10
N SER A 103 1.85 -2.88 -0.41
CA SER A 103 1.84 -2.75 1.05
C SER A 103 2.49 -1.44 1.51
N ILE A 104 2.11 -1.03 2.71
CA ILE A 104 2.65 0.14 3.41
C ILE A 104 2.93 -0.26 4.86
N SER A 105 4.07 0.16 5.40
CA SER A 105 4.38 0.08 6.83
C SER A 105 5.15 1.32 7.28
N LEU A 106 5.16 1.60 8.58
CA LEU A 106 6.12 2.56 9.15
C LEU A 106 7.54 2.01 9.01
N LEU A 107 8.51 2.88 8.75
CA LEU A 107 9.92 2.51 8.78
C LEU A 107 10.35 2.11 10.21
N ASP A 108 9.82 2.80 11.23
CA ASP A 108 10.14 2.54 12.63
C ASP A 108 9.66 1.17 13.12
N ASP A 109 8.61 0.62 12.50
CA ASP A 109 8.03 -0.69 12.83
C ASP A 109 8.80 -1.87 12.20
N VAL A 110 9.85 -1.62 11.41
CA VAL A 110 10.68 -2.70 10.86
C VAL A 110 11.37 -3.45 12.01
N ILE A 111 11.16 -4.76 12.07
CA ILE A 111 11.75 -5.63 13.08
C ILE A 111 13.23 -5.85 12.76
N GLU A 112 14.10 -5.51 13.71
CA GLU A 112 15.54 -5.74 13.64
C GLU A 112 15.89 -7.14 14.18
N TYR A 113 16.89 -7.80 13.59
CA TYR A 113 17.38 -9.12 13.98
C TYR A 113 18.89 -9.25 13.75
#